data_AF-A0A0C9QE03-F1
#
_entry.id   AF-A0A0C9QE03-F1
#
_cell.length_a   1.000
_cell.length_b   1.000
_cell.length_c   1.000
_cell.angle_alpha   90.00
_cell.angle_beta   90.00
_cell.angle_gamma   90.00
#
_symmetry.space_group_name_H-M   'P 1'
#
loop_
_entity.id
_entity.type
_entity.pdbx_description
1 polymer ?
#
loop_
_entity_poly.entity_id
_entity_poly.type
_entity_poly.pdbx_seq_one_letter_code
_entity_poly.pdbx_strand_id
1 'polypeptide(L)'
;MMIALLSLVIILNSVISVCLGEMPDNHSPKFNVLAANSNVTVNDTMETQRTICRISSDRVNANAEAIVTKVLTGGCNAKAVDDRFEALEALFTNELTELKHLILRVIEKDVNIERNSIDDTDIEPFEGMESPKPREIEQLNDTIHKISTPQDIQRVFTYYWKLTDMKEKLGKWETGRSLRSPTFYIEKSGYAMYMRFTPKYFPDGTVFVSVGVTRGVLDHHLVWPFPLKLQIEIVDNSPGDWRENRRSRLWDPSSVCSAHFWGQPSSTGDSDNPECVGLSTARKVFIADNKYIWNNSALIKLTVHL
;
A
#
# COMPACT_ATOMS: atom_id res chain seq x y z
N MET A 1 49.30 10.31 5.64
CA MET A 1 49.21 10.78 7.04
C MET A 1 49.05 12.30 6.99
N MET A 2 47.82 12.77 7.19
CA MET A 2 47.17 14.06 6.86
C MET A 2 45.97 13.75 5.96
N ILE A 3 44.82 14.38 6.24
CA ILE A 3 43.47 14.14 5.67
C ILE A 3 42.58 13.13 6.46
N ALA A 4 42.71 13.05 7.79
CA ALA A 4 41.73 12.31 8.62
C ALA A 4 41.31 13.04 9.92
N LEU A 5 41.58 14.34 10.04
CA LEU A 5 41.31 15.10 11.28
C LEU A 5 40.45 16.35 11.10
N LEU A 6 39.91 16.61 9.90
CA LEU A 6 39.08 17.79 9.64
C LEU A 6 37.57 17.54 9.53
N SER A 7 37.11 16.30 9.72
CA SER A 7 35.68 15.96 9.57
C SER A 7 34.97 15.62 10.88
N LEU A 8 35.66 15.67 12.02
CA LEU A 8 35.08 15.31 13.33
C LEU A 8 34.86 16.50 14.29
N VAL A 9 35.13 17.75 13.87
CA VAL A 9 35.02 18.93 14.76
C VAL A 9 33.81 19.83 14.42
N ILE A 10 33.01 19.51 13.40
CA ILE A 10 31.91 20.38 12.95
C ILE A 10 30.53 20.01 13.54
N ILE A 11 30.38 18.89 14.28
CA ILE A 11 29.05 18.48 14.81
C ILE A 11 28.91 18.62 16.34
N LEU A 12 29.90 19.17 17.07
CA LEU A 12 29.78 19.33 18.54
C LEU A 12 29.75 20.76 19.09
N ASN A 13 29.66 21.81 18.26
CA ASN A 13 29.74 23.21 18.72
C ASN A 13 28.47 24.06 18.50
N SER A 14 27.28 23.47 18.43
CA SER A 14 26.01 24.26 18.40
C SER A 14 25.21 24.23 19.70
N VAL A 15 25.81 23.77 20.81
CA VAL A 15 25.21 23.90 22.14
C VAL A 15 26.26 24.53 23.03
N ILE A 16 25.87 25.57 23.76
CA ILE A 16 26.68 26.45 24.61
C ILE A 16 27.14 27.72 23.88
N SER A 17 26.24 28.70 23.79
CA SER A 17 26.64 30.11 23.93
C SER A 17 25.93 30.66 25.16
N VAL A 18 26.71 30.73 26.23
CA VAL A 18 26.41 31.39 27.49
C VAL A 18 26.30 32.89 27.23
N CYS A 19 25.23 33.50 27.76
CA CYS A 19 25.08 34.94 27.85
C CYS A 19 26.14 35.51 28.81
N LEU A 20 27.13 36.22 28.26
CA LEU A 20 27.87 37.25 29.00
C LEU A 20 27.58 38.58 28.29
N GLY A 21 26.73 39.40 28.90
CA GLY A 21 26.45 40.76 28.47
C GLY A 21 26.79 41.71 29.61
N GLU A 22 27.83 42.51 29.38
CA GLU A 22 28.27 43.62 30.24
C GLU A 22 27.16 44.66 30.45
N MET A 23 27.20 45.32 31.61
CA MET A 23 26.38 46.49 31.93
C MET A 23 26.72 47.67 31.02
N PRO A 24 25.69 48.45 30.63
CA PRO A 24 25.82 49.89 30.75
C PRO A 24 24.62 50.55 31.45
N ASP A 25 24.89 51.77 31.88
CA ASP A 25 24.17 52.59 32.85
C ASP A 25 22.70 52.92 32.56
N ASN A 26 21.96 52.95 33.67
CA ASN A 26 21.01 53.98 34.11
C ASN A 26 20.32 54.84 33.03
N HIS A 27 19.22 54.33 32.47
CA HIS A 27 18.06 55.16 32.16
C HIS A 27 16.80 54.29 32.12
N SER A 28 15.82 54.64 32.95
CA SER A 28 14.50 54.01 32.97
C SER A 28 13.81 54.13 31.60
N PRO A 29 13.50 53.02 30.89
CA PRO A 29 12.69 53.10 29.70
C PRO A 29 11.23 53.14 30.11
N LYS A 30 10.61 54.30 29.93
CA LYS A 30 9.15 54.48 29.97
C LYS A 30 8.53 53.53 28.94
N PHE A 31 7.74 52.58 29.43
CA PHE A 31 7.00 51.64 28.58
C PHE A 31 5.76 52.36 28.02
N ASN A 32 5.84 52.85 26.79
CA ASN A 32 4.67 53.33 26.07
C ASN A 32 3.99 52.13 25.39
N VAL A 33 2.80 51.77 25.88
CA VAL A 33 1.90 50.84 25.20
C VAL A 33 1.32 51.57 23.99
N LEU A 34 1.83 51.27 22.80
CA LEU A 34 1.18 51.64 21.55
C LEU A 34 0.10 50.57 21.26
N ALA A 35 -1.15 50.91 21.56
CA ALA A 35 -2.31 50.17 21.07
C ALA A 35 -2.40 50.35 19.55
N ALA A 36 -1.97 49.34 18.79
CA ALA A 36 -2.22 49.28 17.36
C ALA A 36 -3.64 48.77 17.13
N ASN A 37 -4.56 49.69 16.80
CA ASN A 37 -5.89 49.34 16.31
C ASN A 37 -5.78 48.83 14.87
N SER A 38 -5.62 47.53 14.70
CA SER A 38 -5.80 46.87 13.39
C SER A 38 -7.22 46.29 13.33
N ASN A 39 -8.01 46.72 12.34
CA ASN A 39 -9.31 46.11 12.00
C ASN A 39 -9.07 44.66 11.53
N VAL A 40 -9.24 43.70 12.43
CA VAL A 40 -9.11 42.26 12.16
C VAL A 40 -10.41 41.77 11.52
N THR A 41 -10.30 41.09 10.38
CA THR A 41 -11.42 40.36 9.77
C THR A 41 -11.37 38.89 10.12
N VAL A 42 -12.52 38.23 10.21
CA VAL A 42 -12.69 36.86 10.75
C VAL A 42 -11.86 35.78 10.03
N ASN A 43 -11.34 36.05 8.83
CA ASN A 43 -10.53 35.12 8.03
C ASN A 43 -9.02 35.28 8.18
N ASP A 44 -8.56 36.19 9.04
CA ASP A 44 -7.13 36.41 9.22
C ASP A 44 -6.49 35.32 10.08
N THR A 45 -5.46 34.66 9.57
CA THR A 45 -4.71 33.64 10.32
C THR A 45 -3.87 34.34 11.40
N MET A 46 -4.22 34.12 12.66
CA MET A 46 -3.56 34.75 13.81
C MET A 46 -2.65 33.76 14.52
N GLU A 47 -1.39 34.13 14.71
CA GLU A 47 -0.49 33.40 15.58
C GLU A 47 -0.63 33.96 17.00
N THR A 48 -1.03 33.13 17.96
CA THR A 48 -1.11 33.50 19.38
C THR A 48 -0.01 32.81 20.16
N GLN A 49 0.91 33.57 20.72
CA GLN A 49 1.94 33.06 21.61
C GLN A 49 1.59 33.42 23.06
N ARG A 50 1.64 32.42 23.93
CA ARG A 50 1.32 32.55 25.36
C ARG A 50 2.56 32.21 26.17
N THR A 51 3.01 33.16 26.97
CA THR A 51 4.15 32.97 27.86
C THR A 51 3.70 33.19 29.30
N ILE A 52 3.99 32.23 30.16
CA ILE A 52 3.69 32.29 31.59
C ILE A 52 5.00 32.22 32.35
N CYS A 53 5.27 33.21 33.18
CA CYS A 53 6.37 33.19 34.13
C CYS A 53 5.83 32.98 35.54
N ARG A 54 6.25 31.88 36.17
CA ARG A 54 5.88 31.52 37.54
C ARG A 54 7.09 31.67 38.45
N ILE A 55 6.94 32.45 39.51
CA ILE A 55 7.91 32.54 40.58
C ILE A 55 7.29 31.87 41.80
N SER A 56 7.91 30.77 42.23
CA SER A 56 7.49 30.01 43.39
C SER A 56 8.63 29.96 44.40
N SER A 57 8.42 30.55 45.57
CA SER A 57 9.27 30.43 46.75
C SER A 57 8.44 29.97 47.94
N ASP A 58 9.14 29.50 48.97
CA ASP A 58 8.63 29.17 50.30
C ASP A 58 7.68 30.20 50.94
N ARG A 59 7.75 31.48 50.54
CA ARG A 59 6.91 32.56 51.10
C ARG A 59 6.09 33.34 50.08
N VAL A 60 6.34 33.20 48.77
CA VAL A 60 5.60 33.94 47.72
C VAL A 60 5.36 33.05 46.51
N ASN A 61 4.12 33.10 46.01
CA ASN A 61 3.74 32.49 44.74
C ASN A 61 3.15 33.58 43.84
N ALA A 62 3.84 33.91 42.76
CA ALA A 62 3.41 34.91 41.79
C ALA A 62 3.41 34.33 40.38
N ASN A 63 2.38 34.68 39.62
CA ASN A 63 2.22 34.25 38.23
C ASN A 63 2.00 35.47 37.35
N ALA A 64 2.82 35.62 36.31
CA ALA A 64 2.65 36.65 35.30
C ALA A 64 2.46 35.98 33.94
N GLU A 65 1.44 36.40 33.20
CA GLU A 65 1.09 35.84 31.91
C GLU A 65 1.06 36.95 30.87
N ALA A 66 1.72 36.71 29.74
CA ALA A 66 1.68 37.56 28.57
C ALA A 66 1.14 36.76 27.38
N ILE A 67 0.17 37.34 26.67
CA ILE A 67 -0.39 36.80 25.44
C ILE A 67 -0.12 37.82 24.33
N VAL A 68 0.57 37.39 23.27
CA VAL A 68 0.84 38.20 22.09
C VAL A 68 0.17 37.53 20.90
N THR A 69 -0.73 38.25 20.25
CA THR A 69 -1.39 37.77 19.03
C THR A 69 -0.94 38.61 17.86
N LYS A 70 -0.37 37.97 16.83
CA LYS A 70 0.07 38.61 15.59
C LYS A 70 -0.75 38.09 14.41
N VAL A 71 -1.28 39.00 13.61
CA VAL A 71 -1.92 38.66 12.33
C VAL A 71 -0.83 38.35 11.30
N LEU A 72 -0.86 37.16 10.69
CA LEU A 72 0.07 36.78 9.64
C LEU A 72 -0.40 37.37 8.31
N THR A 73 0.34 38.36 7.79
CA THR A 73 0.09 38.93 6.46
C THR A 73 1.17 38.46 5.47
N GLY A 74 0.77 38.07 4.25
CA GLY A 74 1.68 37.61 3.19
C GLY A 74 1.41 36.18 2.69
N GLY A 75 2.42 35.54 2.07
CA GLY A 75 2.31 34.25 1.36
C GLY A 75 1.94 33.01 2.18
N CYS A 76 1.73 33.15 3.50
CA CYS A 76 1.18 32.13 4.39
C CYS A 76 -0.26 32.44 4.84
N ASN A 77 -0.96 33.35 4.15
CA ASN A 77 -2.39 33.53 4.33
C ASN A 77 -3.11 32.29 3.79
N ALA A 78 -3.95 31.66 4.63
CA ALA A 78 -4.77 30.50 4.26
C ALA A 78 -5.51 30.71 2.92
N LYS A 79 -6.02 31.93 2.67
CA LYS A 79 -6.69 32.27 1.41
C LYS A 79 -5.76 32.22 0.20
N ALA A 80 -4.54 32.74 0.31
CA ALA A 80 -3.58 32.74 -0.78
C ALA A 80 -3.02 31.34 -1.09
N VAL A 81 -3.05 30.44 -0.10
CA VAL A 81 -2.70 29.03 -0.27
C VAL A 81 -3.83 28.28 -0.98
N ASP A 82 -5.09 28.55 -0.58
CA ASP A 82 -6.28 27.96 -1.21
C ASP A 82 -6.39 28.36 -2.68
N ASP A 83 -6.23 29.65 -3.01
CA ASP A 83 -6.24 30.15 -4.38
C ASP A 83 -5.17 29.47 -5.26
N ARG A 84 -4.02 29.12 -4.68
CA ARG A 84 -2.95 28.38 -5.40
C ARG A 84 -3.28 26.91 -5.59
N PHE A 85 -3.96 26.29 -4.63
CA PHE A 85 -4.44 24.92 -4.77
C PHE A 85 -5.53 24.81 -5.83
N GLU A 86 -6.48 25.75 -5.86
CA GLU A 86 -7.50 25.81 -6.91
C GLU A 86 -6.89 25.99 -8.30
N ALA A 87 -5.91 26.89 -8.44
CA ALA A 87 -5.19 27.08 -9.71
C ALA A 87 -4.43 25.82 -10.15
N LEU A 88 -3.84 25.08 -9.19
CA LEU A 88 -3.15 23.83 -9.47
C LEU A 88 -4.12 22.72 -9.87
N GLU A 89 -5.28 22.62 -9.21
CA GLU A 89 -6.34 21.67 -9.54
C GLU A 89 -6.87 21.90 -10.95
N ALA A 90 -7.08 23.17 -11.34
CA ALA A 90 -7.50 23.52 -12.69
C ALA A 90 -6.48 23.09 -13.76
N LEU A 91 -5.18 23.32 -13.51
CA LEU A 91 -4.11 22.87 -14.39
C LEU A 91 -4.07 21.34 -14.51
N PHE A 92 -4.16 20.64 -13.38
CA PHE A 92 -4.12 19.18 -13.36
C PHE A 92 -5.32 18.56 -14.09
N THR A 93 -6.51 19.15 -13.90
CA THR A 93 -7.74 18.71 -14.57
C THR A 93 -7.67 18.92 -16.09
N ASN A 94 -7.04 20.00 -16.53
CA ASN A 94 -6.82 20.25 -17.95
C ASN A 94 -5.88 19.20 -18.58
N GLU A 95 -4.74 18.91 -17.94
CA GLU A 95 -3.79 17.89 -18.41
C GLU A 95 -4.43 16.48 -18.47
N LEU A 96 -5.24 16.13 -17.46
CA LEU A 96 -5.98 14.86 -17.46
C LEU A 96 -7.03 14.78 -18.57
N THR A 97 -7.64 15.91 -18.93
CA THR A 97 -8.62 15.98 -20.02
C THR A 97 -7.94 15.82 -21.39
N GLU A 98 -6.76 16.42 -21.58
CA GLU A 98 -5.93 16.21 -22.77
C GLU A 98 -5.50 14.74 -22.92
N LEU A 99 -5.04 14.12 -21.82
CA LEU A 99 -4.72 12.69 -21.81
C LEU A 99 -5.92 11.81 -22.16
N LYS A 100 -7.11 12.12 -21.62
CA LYS A 100 -8.35 11.43 -21.98
C LYS A 100 -8.64 11.54 -23.48
N HIS A 101 -8.47 12.71 -24.08
CA HIS A 101 -8.69 12.91 -25.52
C HIS A 101 -7.65 12.20 -26.40
N LEU A 102 -6.40 12.08 -25.93
CA LEU A 102 -5.38 11.28 -26.61
C LEU A 102 -5.73 9.79 -26.59
N ILE A 103 -6.15 9.27 -25.43
CA ILE A 103 -6.56 7.87 -25.28
C ILE A 103 -7.78 7.55 -26.15
N LEU A 104 -8.80 8.41 -26.16
CA LEU A 104 -9.98 8.21 -27.02
C LEU A 104 -9.62 8.19 -28.51
N ARG A 105 -8.68 9.02 -28.96
CA ARG A 105 -8.19 9.00 -30.35
C ARG A 105 -7.44 7.71 -30.72
N VAL A 106 -6.70 7.12 -29.77
CA VAL A 106 -6.04 5.83 -29.98
C VAL A 106 -7.08 4.71 -30.10
N ILE A 107 -8.07 4.69 -29.20
CA ILE A 107 -9.16 3.71 -29.23
C ILE A 107 -9.96 3.81 -30.55
N GLU A 108 -10.29 5.02 -31.02
CA GLU A 108 -11.00 5.18 -32.31
C GLU A 108 -10.18 4.70 -33.52
N LYS A 109 -8.84 4.84 -33.47
CA LYS A 109 -7.96 4.31 -34.52
C LYS A 109 -7.90 2.78 -34.50
N ASP A 110 -7.81 2.16 -33.32
CA ASP A 110 -7.76 0.70 -33.20
C ASP A 110 -9.10 0.04 -33.59
N VAL A 111 -10.22 0.66 -33.22
CA VAL A 111 -11.57 0.17 -33.55
C VAL A 111 -11.88 0.27 -35.06
N ASN A 112 -11.30 1.23 -35.78
CA ASN A 112 -11.44 1.33 -37.24
C ASN A 112 -10.54 0.33 -38.01
N ILE A 113 -9.56 -0.29 -37.35
CA ILE A 113 -8.76 -1.37 -37.95
C ILE A 113 -9.52 -2.70 -37.88
N GLU A 114 -10.32 -2.94 -36.83
CA GLU A 114 -11.11 -4.18 -36.67
C GLU A 114 -12.40 -4.23 -37.49
N ARG A 115 -13.00 -3.08 -37.87
CA ARG A 115 -14.27 -3.04 -38.62
C ARG A 115 -14.18 -3.41 -40.11
N ASN A 116 -12.98 -3.51 -40.69
CA ASN A 116 -12.82 -3.81 -42.11
C ASN A 116 -12.61 -5.31 -42.41
N SER A 117 -12.76 -6.22 -41.43
CA SER A 117 -12.42 -7.64 -41.63
C SER A 117 -13.41 -8.67 -41.07
N ILE A 118 -14.68 -8.33 -40.85
CA ILE A 118 -15.65 -9.35 -40.40
C ILE A 118 -16.88 -9.29 -41.28
N ASP A 119 -16.90 -10.22 -42.24
CA ASP A 119 -18.08 -10.67 -42.97
C ASP A 119 -18.93 -11.53 -42.02
N ASP A 120 -20.22 -11.29 -42.07
CA ASP A 120 -21.24 -11.73 -41.12
C ASP A 120 -21.73 -13.12 -41.55
N THR A 121 -21.28 -14.19 -40.89
CA THR A 121 -21.90 -15.52 -41.01
C THR A 121 -21.90 -16.30 -39.70
N ASP A 122 -23.13 -16.55 -39.23
CA ASP A 122 -23.65 -17.70 -38.50
C ASP A 122 -22.98 -18.16 -37.19
N ILE A 123 -23.65 -17.78 -36.11
CA ILE A 123 -23.45 -18.26 -34.74
C ILE A 123 -24.06 -19.66 -34.60
N GLU A 124 -23.22 -20.67 -34.42
CA GLU A 124 -23.59 -21.88 -33.68
C GLU A 124 -23.04 -21.81 -32.23
N PRO A 125 -23.76 -22.35 -31.22
CA PRO A 125 -23.33 -22.25 -29.83
C PRO A 125 -22.12 -23.16 -29.59
N PHE A 126 -20.92 -22.57 -29.55
CA PHE A 126 -19.69 -23.29 -29.27
C PHE A 126 -19.60 -23.61 -27.76
N GLU A 127 -20.14 -24.77 -27.37
CA GLU A 127 -19.78 -25.44 -26.12
C GLU A 127 -18.30 -25.84 -26.17
N GLY A 128 -17.43 -25.00 -25.62
CA GLY A 128 -15.99 -25.31 -25.59
C GLY A 128 -15.07 -24.12 -25.36
N MET A 129 -15.53 -23.05 -24.71
CA MET A 129 -14.66 -21.92 -24.39
C MET A 129 -13.70 -22.33 -23.26
N GLU A 130 -12.56 -22.89 -23.65
CA GLU A 130 -11.38 -23.05 -22.79
C GLU A 130 -11.11 -21.75 -22.02
N SER A 131 -10.64 -21.88 -20.77
CA SER A 131 -10.17 -20.74 -20.00
C SER A 131 -9.18 -19.91 -20.84
N PRO A 132 -9.04 -18.59 -20.66
CA PRO A 132 -8.06 -17.81 -21.43
C PRO A 132 -6.58 -18.17 -21.16
N LYS A 133 -6.29 -19.17 -20.30
CA LYS A 133 -4.95 -19.48 -19.76
C LYS A 133 -4.54 -20.96 -19.56
N PRO A 134 -5.11 -22.00 -20.21
CA PRO A 134 -4.76 -23.40 -19.92
C PRO A 134 -3.26 -23.64 -20.13
N ARG A 135 -2.65 -23.11 -21.19
CA ARG A 135 -1.23 -23.31 -21.49
C ARG A 135 -0.28 -22.74 -20.43
N GLU A 136 -0.51 -21.52 -19.94
CA GLU A 136 0.32 -20.91 -18.88
C GLU A 136 0.22 -21.71 -17.59
N ILE A 137 -1.00 -22.09 -17.21
CA ILE A 137 -1.26 -22.84 -15.98
C ILE A 137 -0.65 -24.24 -16.10
N GLU A 138 -0.83 -24.93 -17.22
CA GLU A 138 -0.25 -26.25 -17.49
C GLU A 138 1.28 -26.25 -17.43
N GLN A 139 1.92 -25.16 -17.87
CA GLN A 139 3.37 -25.05 -17.88
C GLN A 139 3.96 -24.62 -16.54
N LEU A 140 3.28 -23.71 -15.81
CA LEU A 140 3.85 -23.03 -14.66
C LEU A 140 3.32 -23.52 -13.31
N ASN A 141 2.11 -24.09 -13.27
CA ASN A 141 1.52 -24.52 -12.01
C ASN A 141 2.32 -25.65 -11.36
N ASP A 142 2.62 -25.51 -10.08
CA ASP A 142 3.41 -26.46 -9.29
C ASP A 142 4.84 -26.66 -9.84
N THR A 143 5.41 -25.63 -10.48
CA THR A 143 6.75 -25.69 -11.06
C THR A 143 7.66 -24.58 -10.56
N ILE A 144 8.97 -24.85 -10.62
CA ILE A 144 10.03 -23.87 -10.43
C ILE A 144 10.54 -23.43 -11.80
N HIS A 145 10.57 -22.13 -12.04
CA HIS A 145 11.08 -21.54 -13.28
C HIS A 145 11.89 -20.28 -12.99
N LYS A 146 12.53 -19.75 -14.04
CA LYS A 146 13.33 -18.53 -13.94
C LYS A 146 12.53 -17.35 -14.48
N ILE A 147 12.50 -16.25 -13.74
CA ILE A 147 11.96 -14.97 -14.19
C ILE A 147 13.10 -13.97 -14.32
N SER A 148 13.03 -13.12 -15.35
CA SER A 148 13.97 -12.02 -15.51
C SER A 148 13.40 -10.80 -14.81
N THR A 149 14.12 -10.29 -13.82
CA THR A 149 13.88 -8.97 -13.22
C THR A 149 14.88 -7.98 -13.82
N PRO A 150 14.63 -6.66 -13.75
CA PRO A 150 15.59 -5.66 -14.27
C PRO A 150 16.99 -5.77 -13.65
N GLN A 151 17.11 -6.34 -12.45
CA GLN A 151 18.37 -6.51 -11.75
C GLN A 151 19.00 -7.89 -11.93
N ASP A 152 18.21 -8.97 -12.04
CA ASP A 152 18.74 -10.35 -12.06
C ASP A 152 17.73 -11.40 -12.57
N ILE A 153 18.22 -12.60 -12.87
CA ILE A 153 17.41 -13.79 -13.14
C ILE A 153 17.13 -14.50 -11.80
N GLN A 154 15.86 -14.48 -11.38
CA GLN A 154 15.43 -15.12 -10.13
C GLN A 154 14.73 -16.45 -10.39
N ARG A 155 14.95 -17.42 -9.50
CA ARG A 155 14.17 -18.66 -9.47
C ARG A 155 12.90 -18.43 -8.66
N VAL A 156 11.77 -18.84 -9.20
CA VAL A 156 10.48 -18.73 -8.51
C VAL A 156 9.70 -20.02 -8.63
N PHE A 157 8.97 -20.35 -7.57
CA PHE A 157 7.91 -21.36 -7.59
C PHE A 157 6.58 -20.67 -7.85
N THR A 158 5.70 -21.30 -8.64
CA THR A 158 4.35 -20.77 -8.90
C THR A 158 3.28 -21.81 -8.65
N TYR A 159 2.21 -21.40 -7.98
CA TYR A 159 1.02 -22.20 -7.75
C TYR A 159 -0.25 -21.43 -8.13
N TYR A 160 -1.14 -22.08 -8.86
CA TYR A 160 -2.43 -21.55 -9.28
C TYR A 160 -3.55 -22.29 -8.56
N TRP A 161 -4.45 -21.53 -7.97
CA TRP A 161 -5.64 -22.05 -7.32
C TRP A 161 -6.89 -21.52 -8.00
N LYS A 162 -7.64 -22.44 -8.61
CA LYS A 162 -8.94 -22.15 -9.20
C LYS A 162 -10.03 -22.18 -8.13
N LEU A 163 -10.65 -21.03 -7.90
CA LEU A 163 -11.85 -20.89 -7.09
C LEU A 163 -13.07 -21.07 -7.99
N THR A 164 -13.98 -21.96 -7.63
CA THR A 164 -15.28 -22.14 -8.31
C THR A 164 -16.38 -21.36 -7.59
N ASP A 165 -17.58 -21.32 -8.15
CA ASP A 165 -18.81 -20.79 -7.53
C ASP A 165 -18.68 -19.37 -6.99
N MET A 166 -17.92 -18.53 -7.69
CA MET A 166 -17.58 -17.17 -7.23
C MET A 166 -18.81 -16.29 -7.02
N LYS A 167 -19.84 -16.42 -7.84
CA LYS A 167 -21.11 -15.68 -7.68
C LYS A 167 -21.79 -16.01 -6.35
N GLU A 168 -21.78 -17.29 -5.96
CA GLU A 168 -22.35 -17.72 -4.67
C GLU A 168 -21.48 -17.23 -3.52
N LYS A 169 -20.16 -17.46 -3.60
CA LYS A 169 -19.20 -17.08 -2.56
C LYS A 169 -19.21 -15.58 -2.30
N LEU A 170 -19.22 -14.76 -3.34
CA LEU A 170 -19.30 -13.31 -3.19
C LEU A 170 -20.70 -12.88 -2.75
N GLY A 171 -21.76 -13.50 -3.28
CA GLY A 171 -23.15 -13.09 -3.08
C GLY A 171 -23.74 -13.44 -1.71
N LYS A 172 -23.48 -14.65 -1.22
CA LYS A 172 -24.24 -15.28 -0.13
C LYS A 172 -23.41 -15.63 1.10
N TRP A 173 -22.08 -15.64 1.02
CA TRP A 173 -21.27 -16.02 2.18
C TRP A 173 -21.27 -14.92 3.23
N GLU A 174 -21.41 -15.35 4.48
CA GLU A 174 -21.31 -14.48 5.65
C GLU A 174 -19.90 -13.95 5.86
N THR A 175 -19.82 -12.82 6.55
CA THR A 175 -18.53 -12.20 6.91
C THR A 175 -17.67 -13.19 7.69
N GLY A 176 -16.39 -13.31 7.32
CA GLY A 176 -15.43 -14.22 7.95
C GLY A 176 -15.47 -15.67 7.44
N ARG A 177 -16.50 -16.08 6.68
CA ARG A 177 -16.50 -17.40 6.04
C ARG A 177 -15.40 -17.46 4.99
N SER A 178 -14.57 -18.50 5.05
CA SER A 178 -13.42 -18.66 4.17
C SER A 178 -13.36 -20.04 3.52
N LEU A 179 -12.58 -20.14 2.46
CA LEU A 179 -12.24 -21.38 1.78
C LEU A 179 -10.73 -21.57 1.87
N ARG A 180 -10.27 -22.77 2.23
CA ARG A 180 -8.84 -23.13 2.21
C ARG A 180 -8.52 -23.87 0.90
N SER A 181 -7.37 -23.60 0.30
CA SER A 181 -6.86 -24.39 -0.82
C SER A 181 -6.43 -25.79 -0.37
N PRO A 182 -6.26 -26.73 -1.32
CA PRO A 182 -5.43 -27.91 -1.06
C PRO A 182 -4.04 -27.50 -0.59
N THR A 183 -3.39 -28.39 0.17
CA THR A 183 -1.98 -28.24 0.53
C THR A 183 -1.11 -28.48 -0.70
N PHE A 184 -0.13 -27.62 -0.92
CA PHE A 184 0.87 -27.73 -1.99
C PHE A 184 2.27 -27.51 -1.41
N TYR A 185 3.30 -27.86 -2.17
CA TYR A 185 4.69 -27.77 -1.72
C TYR A 185 5.52 -26.95 -2.70
N ILE A 186 6.38 -26.06 -2.18
CA ILE A 186 7.28 -25.21 -2.98
C ILE A 186 8.34 -26.02 -3.77
N GLU A 187 8.47 -27.30 -3.44
CA GLU A 187 9.21 -28.33 -4.16
C GLU A 187 8.76 -29.69 -3.58
N LYS A 188 9.02 -30.83 -4.24
CA LYS A 188 8.67 -32.16 -3.69
C LYS A 188 9.22 -32.41 -2.27
N SER A 189 10.26 -31.67 -1.88
CA SER A 189 10.88 -31.74 -0.55
C SER A 189 10.91 -30.39 0.19
N GLY A 190 10.06 -29.44 -0.19
CA GLY A 190 10.04 -28.09 0.36
C GLY A 190 8.97 -27.87 1.45
N TYR A 191 8.70 -26.60 1.74
CA TYR A 191 7.67 -26.18 2.68
C TYR A 191 6.27 -26.54 2.17
N ALA A 192 5.43 -27.10 3.05
CA ALA A 192 4.01 -27.26 2.80
C ALA A 192 3.28 -25.94 3.07
N MET A 193 2.46 -25.52 2.11
CA MET A 193 1.75 -24.25 2.15
C MET A 193 0.27 -24.42 1.78
N TYR A 194 -0.50 -23.40 2.11
CA TYR A 194 -1.89 -23.27 1.69
C TYR A 194 -2.24 -21.79 1.48
N MET A 195 -3.31 -21.55 0.71
CA MET A 195 -3.94 -20.25 0.59
C MET A 195 -5.35 -20.30 1.18
N ARG A 196 -5.86 -19.15 1.61
CA ARG A 196 -7.23 -19.02 2.12
C ARG A 196 -7.91 -17.83 1.46
N PHE A 197 -9.12 -18.05 0.97
CA PHE A 197 -9.95 -17.06 0.30
C PHE A 197 -11.15 -16.72 1.18
N THR A 198 -11.27 -15.45 1.55
CA THR A 198 -12.37 -14.91 2.35
C THR A 198 -13.10 -13.86 1.49
N PRO A 199 -14.25 -14.20 0.88
CA PRO A 199 -14.96 -13.30 -0.04
C PRO A 199 -15.54 -12.05 0.66
N LYS A 200 -15.72 -12.11 1.98
CA LYS A 200 -16.16 -11.00 2.82
C LYS A 200 -15.38 -11.03 4.13
N TYR A 201 -14.17 -10.48 4.12
CA TYR A 201 -13.28 -10.42 5.29
C TYR A 201 -13.74 -9.36 6.29
N PHE A 202 -14.10 -8.17 5.78
CA PHE A 202 -14.71 -7.11 6.56
C PHE A 202 -16.19 -6.89 6.13
N PRO A 203 -17.02 -6.29 7.00
CA PRO A 203 -18.42 -5.99 6.69
C PRO A 203 -18.62 -5.12 5.44
N ASP A 204 -17.62 -4.32 5.07
CA ASP A 204 -17.59 -3.45 3.89
C ASP A 204 -17.51 -4.22 2.54
N GLY A 205 -17.37 -5.55 2.59
CA GLY A 205 -17.22 -6.37 1.39
C GLY A 205 -15.78 -6.46 0.89
N THR A 206 -14.77 -6.22 1.71
CA THR A 206 -13.38 -6.51 1.36
C THR A 206 -13.20 -8.02 1.13
N VAL A 207 -12.67 -8.38 -0.04
CA VAL A 207 -12.22 -9.74 -0.34
C VAL A 207 -10.76 -9.86 0.10
N PHE A 208 -10.41 -10.95 0.79
CA PHE A 208 -9.06 -11.20 1.24
C PHE A 208 -8.57 -12.58 0.82
N VAL A 209 -7.37 -12.63 0.23
CA VAL A 209 -6.65 -13.86 -0.06
C VAL A 209 -5.40 -13.89 0.81
N SER A 210 -5.29 -14.85 1.71
CA SER A 210 -4.11 -15.04 2.56
C SER A 210 -3.33 -16.29 2.17
N VAL A 211 -2.09 -16.36 2.66
CA VAL A 211 -1.21 -17.51 2.52
C VAL A 211 -0.60 -17.85 3.87
N GLY A 212 -0.42 -19.14 4.12
CA GLY A 212 0.17 -19.66 5.33
C GLY A 212 1.00 -20.91 5.07
N VAL A 213 1.82 -21.27 6.06
CA VAL A 213 2.52 -22.55 6.13
C VAL A 213 1.67 -23.55 6.92
N THR A 214 1.75 -24.82 6.54
CA THR A 214 1.04 -25.91 7.21
C THR A 214 2.00 -27.08 7.42
N ARG A 215 1.62 -28.02 8.28
CA ARG A 215 2.45 -29.19 8.62
C ARG A 215 2.83 -29.97 7.36
N GLY A 216 4.12 -30.05 7.09
CA GLY A 216 4.73 -30.81 6.01
C GLY A 216 5.48 -32.04 6.52
N VAL A 217 5.75 -32.98 5.61
CA VAL A 217 6.44 -34.25 5.93
C VAL A 217 7.90 -34.01 6.35
N LEU A 218 8.54 -32.98 5.79
CA LEU A 218 9.96 -32.69 5.97
C LEU A 218 10.23 -31.45 6.82
N ASP A 219 9.27 -30.98 7.61
CA ASP A 219 9.39 -29.73 8.39
C ASP A 219 10.63 -29.71 9.29
N HIS A 220 11.06 -30.87 9.79
CA HIS A 220 12.25 -31.03 10.64
C HIS A 220 13.59 -30.85 9.90
N HIS A 221 13.59 -30.87 8.56
CA HIS A 221 14.76 -30.62 7.72
C HIS A 221 14.80 -29.21 7.13
N LEU A 222 13.75 -28.43 7.32
CA LEU A 222 13.62 -27.10 6.75
C LEU A 222 14.07 -26.03 7.74
N VAL A 223 14.47 -24.88 7.20
CA VAL A 223 14.85 -23.72 8.00
C VAL A 223 13.58 -23.00 8.48
N TRP A 224 13.53 -22.66 9.75
CA TRP A 224 12.43 -21.90 10.34
C TRP A 224 12.97 -20.68 11.10
N PRO A 225 12.24 -19.54 11.12
CA PRO A 225 10.98 -19.26 10.42
C PRO A 225 11.08 -19.30 8.89
N PHE A 226 9.95 -19.50 8.21
CA PHE A 226 9.85 -19.56 6.75
C PHE A 226 10.50 -18.32 6.11
N PRO A 227 11.57 -18.46 5.29
CA PRO A 227 12.41 -17.33 4.90
C PRO A 227 12.08 -16.73 3.53
N LEU A 228 11.24 -17.38 2.73
CA LEU A 228 11.11 -17.07 1.31
C LEU A 228 10.11 -15.95 1.05
N LYS A 229 10.47 -15.02 0.16
CA LYS A 229 9.57 -13.92 -0.22
C LYS A 229 8.43 -14.44 -1.09
N LEU A 230 7.26 -13.84 -0.95
CA LEU A 230 6.08 -14.29 -1.68
C LEU A 230 5.19 -13.14 -2.18
N GLN A 231 4.45 -13.40 -3.24
CA GLN A 231 3.49 -12.47 -3.83
C GLN A 231 2.23 -13.22 -4.27
N ILE A 232 1.07 -12.62 -3.98
CA ILE A 232 -0.23 -13.17 -4.35
C ILE A 232 -0.82 -12.30 -5.44
N GLU A 233 -1.43 -12.93 -6.43
CA GLU A 233 -2.12 -12.26 -7.53
C GLU A 233 -3.53 -12.82 -7.74
N ILE A 234 -4.48 -11.93 -8.02
CA ILE A 234 -5.76 -12.30 -8.64
C ILE A 234 -5.59 -12.08 -10.14
N VAL A 235 -5.79 -13.15 -10.89
CA VAL A 235 -5.46 -13.18 -12.31
C VAL A 235 -6.55 -12.50 -13.15
N ASP A 236 -6.11 -11.59 -14.01
CA ASP A 236 -6.95 -10.97 -15.04
C ASP A 236 -7.08 -11.93 -16.24
N ASN A 237 -8.33 -12.19 -16.65
CA ASN A 237 -8.70 -13.07 -17.76
C ASN A 237 -8.90 -12.32 -19.09
N SER A 238 -8.66 -11.00 -19.12
CA SER A 238 -8.74 -10.21 -20.36
C SER A 238 -7.79 -10.76 -21.44
N PRO A 239 -8.18 -10.72 -22.72
CA PRO A 239 -7.31 -11.10 -23.82
C PRO A 239 -6.15 -10.11 -24.00
N GLY A 240 -5.04 -10.56 -24.59
CA GLY A 240 -3.93 -9.72 -25.02
C GLY A 240 -2.98 -9.23 -23.91
N ASP A 241 -2.18 -8.21 -24.26
CA ASP A 241 -1.06 -7.69 -23.44
C ASP A 241 -1.49 -6.64 -22.39
N TRP A 242 -2.72 -6.16 -22.42
CA TRP A 242 -3.26 -5.16 -21.48
C TRP A 242 -3.76 -5.76 -20.16
N ARG A 243 -3.20 -6.90 -19.75
CA ARG A 243 -3.62 -7.65 -18.56
C ARG A 243 -3.12 -6.99 -17.30
N GLU A 244 -4.02 -6.73 -16.36
CA GLU A 244 -3.70 -6.13 -15.08
C GLU A 244 -4.12 -7.05 -13.93
N ASN A 245 -3.25 -8.03 -13.63
CA ASN A 245 -3.38 -8.81 -12.40
C ASN A 245 -3.43 -7.85 -11.20
N ARG A 246 -4.34 -8.12 -10.25
CA ARG A 246 -4.27 -7.45 -8.94
C ARG A 246 -3.24 -8.17 -8.11
N ARG A 247 -2.23 -7.45 -7.65
CA ARG A 247 -1.05 -8.04 -7.00
C ARG A 247 -0.90 -7.48 -5.60
N SER A 248 -0.49 -8.32 -4.66
CA SER A 248 -0.02 -7.85 -3.36
C SER A 248 1.34 -7.18 -3.51
N ARG A 249 1.79 -6.50 -2.45
CA ARG A 249 3.22 -6.23 -2.30
C ARG A 249 4.02 -7.54 -2.27
N LEU A 250 5.31 -7.45 -2.52
CA LEU A 250 6.24 -8.54 -2.24
C LEU A 250 6.40 -8.65 -0.72
N TRP A 251 5.92 -9.74 -0.16
CA TRP A 251 5.98 -10.01 1.26
C TRP A 251 7.30 -10.69 1.59
N ASP A 252 8.01 -10.16 2.59
CA ASP A 252 9.22 -10.77 3.12
C ASP A 252 8.94 -11.24 4.56
N PRO A 253 8.66 -12.53 4.78
CA PRO A 253 8.35 -13.10 6.09
C PRO A 253 9.38 -12.80 7.19
N SER A 254 10.64 -12.53 6.84
CA SER A 254 11.66 -12.15 7.82
C SER A 254 11.47 -10.72 8.35
N SER A 255 10.83 -9.87 7.56
CA SER A 255 10.53 -8.48 7.89
C SER A 255 9.11 -8.26 8.41
N VAL A 256 8.20 -9.21 8.16
CA VAL A 256 6.79 -9.10 8.53
C VAL A 256 6.33 -10.30 9.37
N CYS A 257 5.71 -9.97 10.51
CA CYS A 257 5.09 -10.91 11.44
C CYS A 257 6.10 -11.74 12.24
N SER A 258 5.62 -12.38 13.30
CA SER A 258 6.47 -13.16 14.20
C SER A 258 6.55 -14.64 13.79
N ALA A 259 7.41 -15.39 14.49
CA ALA A 259 7.49 -16.84 14.39
C ALA A 259 6.18 -17.58 14.70
N HIS A 260 5.17 -16.90 15.26
CA HIS A 260 3.84 -17.51 15.44
C HIS A 260 3.16 -17.85 14.10
N PHE A 261 3.39 -17.04 13.07
CA PHE A 261 2.79 -17.21 11.74
C PHE A 261 3.71 -18.03 10.83
N TRP A 262 5.01 -17.78 10.91
CA TRP A 262 6.02 -18.33 10.00
C TRP A 262 6.90 -19.41 10.62
N GLY A 263 6.70 -19.78 11.89
CA GLY A 263 7.47 -20.82 12.55
C GLY A 263 7.08 -22.22 12.09
N GLN A 264 7.82 -23.22 12.57
CA GLN A 264 7.51 -24.60 12.29
C GLN A 264 6.10 -24.95 12.79
N PRO A 265 5.22 -25.51 11.92
CA PRO A 265 3.88 -25.93 12.32
C PRO A 265 3.90 -26.92 13.49
N SER A 266 2.93 -26.79 14.39
CA SER A 266 2.81 -27.67 15.55
C SER A 266 2.68 -29.13 15.12
N SER A 267 3.35 -30.05 15.81
CA SER A 267 3.23 -31.50 15.61
C SER A 267 1.90 -32.06 16.14
N THR A 268 1.21 -31.32 17.01
CA THR A 268 -0.09 -31.69 17.60
C THR A 268 -1.14 -30.62 17.36
N GLY A 269 -2.42 -31.00 17.32
CA GLY A 269 -3.52 -30.08 17.04
C GLY A 269 -3.56 -29.61 15.58
N ASP A 270 -3.95 -28.35 15.39
CA ASP A 270 -4.09 -27.74 14.06
C ASP A 270 -2.79 -27.78 13.26
N SER A 271 -2.90 -28.17 12.01
CA SER A 271 -1.76 -28.28 11.09
C SER A 271 -1.39 -26.94 10.46
N ASP A 272 -2.35 -26.04 10.33
CA ASP A 272 -2.17 -24.73 9.73
C ASP A 272 -1.65 -23.74 10.78
N ASN A 273 -0.57 -23.03 10.46
CA ASN A 273 -0.28 -21.79 11.16
C ASN A 273 -1.32 -20.73 10.78
N PRO A 274 -1.59 -19.76 11.66
CA PRO A 274 -2.40 -18.60 11.28
C PRO A 274 -1.73 -17.82 10.15
N GLU A 275 -2.53 -17.18 9.31
CA GLU A 275 -2.01 -16.33 8.25
C GLU A 275 -1.76 -14.91 8.73
N CYS A 276 -0.70 -14.31 8.20
CA CYS A 276 -0.36 -12.92 8.51
C CYS A 276 -0.43 -11.99 7.31
N VAL A 277 -0.15 -12.51 6.11
CA VAL A 277 -0.02 -11.71 4.88
C VAL A 277 -1.04 -12.15 3.85
N GLY A 278 -1.36 -11.24 2.95
CA GLY A 278 -2.37 -11.49 1.93
C GLY A 278 -2.49 -10.38 0.90
N LEU A 279 -3.54 -10.51 0.10
CA LEU A 279 -4.02 -9.54 -0.86
C LEU A 279 -5.46 -9.17 -0.49
N SER A 280 -5.68 -7.90 -0.15
CA SER A 280 -7.02 -7.33 0.02
C SER A 280 -7.44 -6.59 -1.25
N THR A 281 -8.71 -6.74 -1.64
CA THR A 281 -9.30 -5.99 -2.75
C THR A 281 -10.79 -5.77 -2.49
N ALA A 282 -11.35 -4.71 -3.05
CA ALA A 282 -12.77 -4.44 -2.91
C ALA A 282 -13.58 -5.45 -3.73
N ARG A 283 -14.66 -6.00 -3.16
CA ARG A 283 -15.56 -6.95 -3.86
C ARG A 283 -16.08 -6.42 -5.20
N LYS A 284 -16.27 -5.11 -5.34
CA LYS A 284 -16.68 -4.47 -6.61
C LYS A 284 -15.73 -4.79 -7.78
N VAL A 285 -14.44 -5.02 -7.52
CA VAL A 285 -13.44 -5.38 -8.54
C VAL A 285 -13.81 -6.69 -9.26
N PHE A 286 -14.41 -7.64 -8.54
CA PHE A 286 -14.87 -8.90 -9.11
C PHE A 286 -16.21 -8.79 -9.85
N ILE A 287 -17.02 -7.77 -9.54
CA ILE A 287 -18.39 -7.63 -10.06
C ILE A 287 -18.46 -6.68 -11.26
N ALA A 288 -17.67 -5.61 -11.27
CA ALA A 288 -17.81 -4.51 -12.22
C ALA A 288 -17.38 -4.89 -13.65
N ASP A 289 -16.24 -5.56 -13.79
CA ASP A 289 -15.59 -5.69 -15.11
C ASP A 289 -15.56 -7.12 -15.66
N ASN A 290 -16.03 -8.12 -14.90
CA ASN A 290 -15.88 -9.57 -15.19
C ASN A 290 -14.45 -10.05 -15.54
N LYS A 291 -13.44 -9.18 -15.49
CA LYS A 291 -12.03 -9.49 -15.79
C LYS A 291 -11.45 -10.57 -14.88
N TYR A 292 -11.85 -10.57 -13.60
CA TYR A 292 -11.32 -11.49 -12.59
C TYR A 292 -12.21 -12.71 -12.33
N ILE A 293 -13.39 -12.79 -12.98
CA ILE A 293 -14.29 -13.95 -12.91
C ILE A 293 -14.59 -14.45 -14.31
N TRP A 294 -14.11 -15.65 -14.63
CA TRP A 294 -14.40 -16.36 -15.86
C TRP A 294 -15.17 -17.65 -15.56
N ASN A 295 -16.31 -17.87 -16.24
CA ASN A 295 -17.15 -19.05 -16.04
C ASN A 295 -17.41 -19.37 -14.55
N ASN A 296 -17.90 -18.37 -13.80
CA ASN A 296 -18.17 -18.45 -12.36
C ASN A 296 -16.95 -18.86 -11.50
N SER A 297 -15.74 -18.73 -12.05
CA SER A 297 -14.50 -19.11 -11.40
C SER A 297 -13.52 -17.95 -11.37
N ALA A 298 -12.65 -17.90 -10.37
CA ALA A 298 -11.53 -16.97 -10.29
C ALA A 298 -10.24 -17.77 -10.15
N LEU A 299 -9.12 -17.18 -10.61
CA LEU A 299 -7.82 -17.81 -10.52
C LEU A 299 -6.91 -16.96 -9.64
N ILE A 300 -6.38 -17.59 -8.60
CA ILE A 300 -5.42 -17.00 -7.67
C ILE A 300 -4.06 -17.58 -7.99
N LYS A 301 -3.03 -16.74 -8.08
CA LYS A 301 -1.64 -17.15 -8.28
C LYS A 301 -0.82 -16.79 -7.06
N LEU A 302 -0.02 -17.74 -6.58
CA LEU A 302 1.05 -17.51 -5.62
C LEU A 302 2.38 -17.64 -6.34
N THR A 303 3.27 -16.68 -6.11
CA THR A 303 4.67 -16.75 -6.53
C THR A 303 5.56 -16.72 -5.30
N VAL A 304 6.49 -17.66 -5.17
CA VAL A 304 7.48 -17.71 -4.08
C VAL A 304 8.87 -17.60 -4.68
N HIS A 305 9.69 -16.68 -4.16
CA HIS A 305 11.05 -16.42 -4.63
C HIS A 305 12.04 -17.27 -3.85
N LEU A 306 12.85 -18.05 -4.58
CA LEU A 306 13.78 -19.05 -4.07
C LEU A 306 15.22 -18.53 -3.99
#